data_AF-A0AAW2WF20-F1
#
_entry.id   AF-A0AAW2WF20-F1
#
_cell.length_a   1.000
_cell.length_b   1.000
_cell.length_c   1.000
_cell.angle_alpha   90.00
_cell.angle_beta   90.00
_cell.angle_gamma   90.00
#
_symmetry.space_group_name_H-M   'P 1'
#
loop_
_entity.id
_entity.type
_entity.pdbx_description
1 polymer ?
#
loop_
_entity_poly.entity_id
_entity_poly.type
_entity_poly.pdbx_seq_one_letter_code
_entity_poly.pdbx_strand_id
1 'polypeptide(L)'
;MKKRPYYDKIFLFSLFLILLWGYLNSSTNPKHQLFPENLDDDNINIFILAGQSNMAGRGGVMHQVWDELVPPECSSEPRILRLNENSELEVAKEPLHAGIDVNKTCGIGPGMAFASAILRRVPNFGTVVLVPCAAGGTSIREWSSRNSFLRRRMIARAREALRYGGKIRAFLVSRGKRYRD
;
A
#
# COMPACT_ATOMS: atom_id res chain seq x y z
N MET A 1 -36.98 -58.31 15.45
CA MET A 1 -36.94 -56.87 15.07
C MET A 1 -35.54 -56.32 15.30
N LYS A 2 -34.76 -56.08 14.23
CA LYS A 2 -33.45 -55.41 14.33
C LYS A 2 -33.67 -53.95 14.76
N LYS A 3 -33.34 -53.60 16.00
CA LYS A 3 -33.29 -52.20 16.45
C LYS A 3 -32.26 -51.49 15.57
N ARG A 4 -32.71 -50.62 14.66
CA ARG A 4 -31.81 -49.81 13.83
C ARG A 4 -30.99 -48.92 14.79
N PRO A 5 -29.66 -48.83 14.60
CA PRO A 5 -28.78 -48.15 15.55
C PRO A 5 -29.07 -46.64 15.53
N TYR A 6 -29.80 -46.18 16.54
CA TYR A 6 -30.05 -44.75 16.77
C TYR A 6 -28.75 -43.97 16.99
N TYR A 7 -27.72 -44.66 17.49
CA TYR A 7 -26.38 -44.12 17.75
C TYR A 7 -25.62 -43.69 16.48
N ASP A 8 -25.85 -44.33 15.33
CA ASP A 8 -25.16 -43.97 14.07
C ASP A 8 -25.58 -42.57 13.58
N LYS A 9 -26.84 -42.20 13.78
CA LYS A 9 -27.35 -40.88 13.37
C LYS A 9 -26.84 -39.76 14.28
N ILE A 10 -26.69 -40.03 15.57
CA ILE A 10 -26.12 -39.07 16.53
C ILE A 10 -24.65 -38.83 16.21
N PHE A 11 -23.88 -39.89 15.92
CA PHE A 11 -22.47 -39.79 15.59
C PHE A 11 -22.23 -39.02 14.28
N LEU A 12 -23.07 -39.25 13.26
CA LEU A 12 -22.97 -38.50 12.00
C LEU A 12 -23.34 -37.02 12.18
N PHE A 13 -24.29 -36.71 13.06
CA PHE A 13 -24.66 -35.33 13.34
C PHE A 13 -23.58 -34.58 14.13
N SER A 14 -22.95 -35.22 15.13
CA SER A 14 -21.83 -34.61 15.85
C SER A 14 -20.59 -34.44 14.96
N LEU A 15 -20.28 -35.39 14.08
CA LEU A 15 -19.21 -35.25 13.09
C LEU A 15 -19.47 -34.08 12.12
N PHE A 16 -20.71 -33.94 11.66
CA PHE A 16 -21.11 -32.80 10.81
C PHE A 16 -20.96 -31.46 11.53
N LEU A 17 -21.34 -31.36 12.81
CA LEU A 17 -21.15 -30.15 13.60
C LEU A 17 -19.67 -29.80 13.82
N ILE A 18 -18.80 -30.80 14.00
CA ILE A 18 -17.35 -30.59 14.13
C ILE A 18 -16.77 -30.09 12.81
N LEU A 19 -17.18 -30.66 11.67
CA LEU A 19 -16.74 -30.22 10.34
C LEU A 19 -17.27 -28.82 10.01
N LEU A 20 -18.53 -28.52 10.35
CA LEU A 20 -19.14 -27.21 10.16
C LEU A 20 -18.47 -26.16 11.05
N TRP A 21 -18.15 -26.49 12.30
CA TRP A 21 -17.39 -25.62 13.20
C TRP A 21 -15.96 -25.40 12.69
N GLY A 22 -15.29 -26.44 12.19
CA GLY A 22 -14.00 -26.33 11.53
C GLY A 22 -14.06 -25.47 10.26
N TYR A 23 -15.13 -25.56 9.47
CA TYR A 23 -15.34 -24.73 8.29
C TYR A 23 -15.62 -23.26 8.64
N LEU A 24 -16.48 -23.02 9.62
CA LEU A 24 -16.83 -21.67 10.08
C LEU A 24 -15.68 -20.97 10.83
N ASN A 25 -14.82 -21.73 11.52
CA ASN A 25 -13.61 -21.22 12.18
C ASN A 25 -12.36 -21.37 11.32
N SER A 26 -12.48 -21.89 10.10
CA SER A 26 -11.49 -21.70 9.07
C SER A 26 -11.57 -20.23 8.63
N SER A 27 -11.08 -19.34 9.50
CA SER A 27 -10.52 -18.10 9.03
C SER A 27 -9.47 -18.51 8.02
N THR A 28 -9.76 -18.31 6.75
CA THR A 28 -8.73 -18.16 5.74
C THR A 28 -7.81 -17.08 6.29
N ASN A 29 -6.71 -17.51 6.88
CA ASN A 29 -5.64 -16.62 7.33
C ASN A 29 -5.29 -15.81 6.08
N PRO A 30 -5.65 -14.51 6.03
CA PRO A 30 -5.62 -13.79 4.78
C PRO A 30 -4.16 -13.57 4.44
N LYS A 31 -3.68 -14.39 3.51
CA LYS A 31 -2.40 -14.28 2.82
C LYS A 31 -1.21 -13.99 3.75
N HIS A 32 -0.50 -15.04 4.14
CA HIS A 32 0.96 -14.95 4.27
C HIS A 32 1.52 -14.70 2.85
N GLN A 33 1.28 -13.50 2.31
CA GLN A 33 1.82 -13.04 1.05
C GLN A 33 3.29 -12.79 1.31
N LEU A 34 4.13 -13.70 0.79
CA LEU A 34 5.60 -13.66 0.73
C LEU A 34 6.18 -12.31 1.17
N PHE A 35 6.24 -12.08 2.47
CA PHE A 35 7.03 -11.00 3.03
C PHE A 35 8.48 -11.35 2.71
N PRO A 36 9.34 -10.40 2.30
CA PRO A 36 10.76 -10.68 2.31
C PRO A 36 11.09 -11.17 3.72
N GLU A 37 11.73 -12.33 3.80
CA GLU A 37 11.83 -13.21 4.99
C GLU A 37 12.56 -12.57 6.20
N ASN A 38 12.81 -11.26 6.19
CA ASN A 38 13.49 -10.47 7.22
C ASN A 38 12.98 -9.03 7.24
N LEU A 39 11.67 -8.78 7.27
CA LEU A 39 11.20 -7.48 7.75
C LEU A 39 11.42 -7.47 9.27
N ASP A 40 12.31 -6.61 9.76
CA ASP A 40 12.36 -6.25 11.17
C ASP A 40 11.00 -5.64 11.53
N ASP A 41 10.07 -6.49 11.95
CA ASP A 41 8.65 -6.18 12.18
C ASP A 41 8.48 -5.05 13.21
N ASP A 42 9.48 -4.90 14.09
CA ASP A 42 9.54 -3.88 15.14
C ASP A 42 9.93 -2.47 14.64
N ASN A 43 10.33 -2.30 13.36
CA ASN A 43 10.82 -1.01 12.86
C ASN A 43 10.31 -0.65 11.45
N ILE A 44 9.01 -0.80 11.24
CA ILE A 44 8.31 -0.30 10.04
C ILE A 44 7.97 1.20 10.18
N ASN A 45 8.40 1.99 9.20
CA ASN A 45 8.26 3.45 9.17
C ASN A 45 7.44 3.87 7.95
N ILE A 46 6.21 4.32 8.20
CA ILE A 46 5.25 4.62 7.14
C ILE A 46 5.29 6.11 6.78
N PHE A 47 5.39 6.40 5.49
CA PHE A 47 5.32 7.75 4.93
C PHE A 47 4.23 7.83 3.89
N ILE A 48 3.30 8.76 4.09
CA ILE A 48 2.20 8.96 3.17
C ILE A 48 2.59 10.03 2.16
N LEU A 49 2.45 9.72 0.87
CA LEU A 49 2.81 10.59 -0.24
C LEU A 49 1.55 11.16 -0.88
N ALA A 50 1.25 12.43 -0.64
CA ALA A 50 0.02 13.06 -1.10
C ALA A 50 0.25 14.38 -1.84
N GLY A 51 -0.81 14.83 -2.51
CA GLY A 51 -0.79 16.05 -3.32
C GLY A 51 -1.14 15.77 -4.77
N GLN A 52 -0.53 16.54 -5.67
CA GLN A 52 -0.85 16.52 -7.10
C GLN A 52 0.26 15.88 -7.96
N SER A 53 0.32 16.23 -9.24
CA SER A 53 1.23 15.66 -10.25
C SER A 53 2.70 15.65 -9.83
N ASN A 54 3.18 16.69 -9.13
CA ASN A 54 4.58 16.75 -8.69
C ASN A 54 4.91 15.72 -7.60
N MET A 55 3.93 15.31 -6.79
CA MET A 55 4.09 14.17 -5.87
C MET A 55 3.87 12.84 -6.59
N ALA A 56 2.87 12.79 -7.48
CA ALA A 56 2.55 11.59 -8.25
C ALA A 56 3.73 11.14 -9.13
N GLY A 57 4.52 12.10 -9.62
CA GLY A 57 5.71 11.88 -10.42
C GLY A 57 5.43 12.12 -11.89
N ARG A 58 6.23 12.98 -12.51
CA ARG A 58 6.19 13.33 -13.95
C ARG A 58 7.59 13.51 -14.54
N GLY A 59 8.65 13.25 -13.77
CA GLY A 59 10.01 13.27 -14.30
C GLY A 59 10.17 12.21 -15.38
N GLY A 60 10.78 12.59 -16.50
CA GLY A 60 10.96 11.70 -17.66
C GLY A 60 9.70 11.45 -18.48
N VAL A 61 8.55 12.06 -18.16
CA VAL A 61 7.32 11.88 -18.95
C VAL A 61 7.25 12.90 -20.07
N MET A 62 7.27 12.43 -21.32
CA MET A 62 7.03 13.24 -22.53
C MET A 62 5.96 12.58 -23.40
N HIS A 63 5.01 13.36 -23.93
CA HIS A 63 3.91 12.86 -24.76
C HIS A 63 3.15 11.66 -24.15
N GLN A 64 2.92 11.67 -22.83
CA GLN A 64 2.28 10.58 -22.08
C GLN A 64 3.07 9.25 -22.04
N VAL A 65 4.37 9.28 -22.34
CA VAL A 65 5.28 8.14 -22.23
C VAL A 65 6.39 8.49 -21.24
N TRP A 66 6.69 7.59 -20.31
CA TRP A 66 7.84 7.74 -19.41
C TRP A 66 9.08 7.17 -20.10
N ASP A 67 10.22 7.86 -19.99
CA ASP A 67 11.51 7.45 -20.56
C ASP A 67 12.19 6.27 -19.83
N GLU A 68 11.61 5.81 -18.72
CA GLU A 68 12.13 4.73 -17.87
C GLU A 68 13.53 5.00 -17.28
N LEU A 69 14.01 6.24 -17.34
CA LEU A 69 15.28 6.64 -16.77
C LEU A 69 15.13 6.83 -15.26
N VAL A 70 15.78 5.97 -14.49
CA VAL A 70 15.78 5.99 -13.02
C VAL A 70 17.15 6.49 -12.52
N PRO A 71 17.22 7.68 -11.89
CA PRO A 71 18.47 8.17 -11.28
C PRO A 71 18.96 7.24 -10.15
N PRO A 72 20.28 7.20 -9.87
CA PRO A 72 20.84 6.34 -8.82
C PRO A 72 20.19 6.52 -7.44
N GLU A 73 19.79 7.75 -7.09
CA GLU A 73 19.12 8.08 -5.83
C GLU A 73 17.73 7.43 -5.71
N CYS A 74 17.13 7.06 -6.85
CA CYS A 74 15.82 6.42 -6.94
C CYS A 74 15.89 4.90 -7.14
N SER A 75 17.10 4.31 -7.01
CA SER A 75 17.29 2.87 -7.19
C SER A 75 16.44 2.06 -6.20
N SER A 76 15.95 0.91 -6.66
CA SER A 76 15.20 -0.05 -5.83
C SER A 76 16.08 -0.59 -4.70
N GLU A 77 15.53 -0.68 -3.49
CA GLU A 77 16.20 -1.18 -2.29
C GLU A 77 15.22 -2.08 -1.51
N PRO A 78 15.59 -3.31 -1.10
CA PRO A 78 14.68 -4.24 -0.41
C PRO A 78 14.00 -3.68 0.85
N ARG A 79 14.65 -2.74 1.55
CA ARG A 79 14.10 -2.07 2.75
C ARG A 79 13.14 -0.92 2.44
N ILE A 80 12.95 -0.56 1.17
CA ILE A 80 11.98 0.46 0.74
C ILE A 80 10.82 -0.26 0.06
N LEU A 81 9.66 -0.22 0.68
CA LEU A 81 8.43 -0.84 0.21
C LEU A 81 7.41 0.19 -0.23
N ARG A 82 6.52 -0.21 -1.13
CA ARG A 82 5.36 0.57 -1.58
C ARG A 82 4.09 -0.20 -1.22
N LEU A 83 3.09 0.49 -0.69
CA LEU A 83 1.72 -0.04 -0.67
C LEU A 83 1.13 0.12 -2.07
N ASN A 84 0.93 -0.97 -2.81
CA ASN A 84 0.42 -0.91 -4.18
C ASN A 84 -1.09 -0.60 -4.23
N GLU A 85 -1.66 -0.57 -5.44
CA GLU A 85 -3.07 -0.31 -5.70
C GLU A 85 -4.02 -1.35 -5.08
N ASN A 86 -3.53 -2.59 -4.89
CA ASN A 86 -4.26 -3.69 -4.26
C ASN A 86 -4.12 -3.68 -2.73
N SER A 87 -3.46 -2.67 -2.16
CA SER A 87 -3.14 -2.57 -0.73
C SER A 87 -2.20 -3.66 -0.23
N GLU A 88 -1.33 -4.15 -1.11
CA GLU A 88 -0.29 -5.13 -0.80
C GLU A 88 1.08 -4.43 -0.76
N LEU A 89 1.99 -4.88 0.10
CA LEU A 89 3.37 -4.37 0.13
C LEU A 89 4.22 -5.04 -0.95
N GLU A 90 4.97 -4.25 -1.69
CA GLU A 90 5.96 -4.70 -2.67
C GLU A 90 7.23 -3.86 -2.58
N VAL A 91 8.36 -4.37 -3.09
CA VAL A 91 9.59 -3.58 -3.18
C VAL A 91 9.33 -2.35 -4.07
N ALA A 92 9.62 -1.17 -3.54
CA ALA A 92 9.31 0.08 -4.20
C ALA A 92 10.19 0.30 -5.44
N LYS A 93 9.52 0.63 -6.55
CA LYS A 93 10.13 1.03 -7.83
C LYS A 93 9.36 2.22 -8.38
N GLU A 94 10.05 3.11 -9.09
CA GLU A 94 9.37 4.15 -9.85
C GLU A 94 8.64 3.53 -11.07
N PRO A 95 7.50 4.08 -11.48
CA PRO A 95 6.79 5.23 -10.90
C PRO A 95 5.94 4.82 -9.68
N LEU A 96 6.15 5.48 -8.53
CA LEU A 96 5.47 5.09 -7.28
C LEU A 96 3.93 5.23 -7.31
N HIS A 97 3.39 6.09 -8.18
CA HIS A 97 1.93 6.27 -8.29
C HIS A 97 1.30 5.52 -9.46
N ALA A 98 2.04 4.62 -10.12
CA ALA A 98 1.44 3.67 -11.05
C ALA A 98 0.32 2.87 -10.35
N GLY A 99 -0.84 2.73 -11.01
CA GLY A 99 -2.05 2.13 -10.44
C GLY A 99 -2.82 3.02 -9.44
N ILE A 100 -2.24 4.15 -8.99
CA ILE A 100 -2.82 5.03 -7.96
C ILE A 100 -3.34 6.35 -8.54
N ASP A 101 -2.53 7.01 -9.37
CA ASP A 101 -2.92 8.21 -10.13
C ASP A 101 -3.51 7.79 -11.48
N VAL A 102 -4.69 7.18 -11.40
CA VAL A 102 -5.37 6.53 -12.54
C VAL A 102 -5.56 7.48 -13.72
N ASN A 103 -5.48 6.94 -14.93
CA ASN A 103 -5.59 7.67 -16.21
C ASN A 103 -4.51 8.72 -16.46
N LYS A 104 -3.37 8.66 -15.76
CA LYS A 104 -2.21 9.52 -15.98
C LYS A 104 -0.95 8.68 -16.08
N THR A 105 -0.10 8.98 -17.06
CA THR A 105 1.26 8.44 -17.10
C THR A 105 2.06 9.02 -15.94
N CYS A 106 2.60 8.13 -15.11
CA CYS A 106 3.47 8.49 -14.01
C CYS A 106 4.92 8.30 -14.43
N GLY A 107 5.80 9.13 -13.89
CA GLY A 107 7.25 8.97 -13.99
C GLY A 107 7.90 9.21 -12.64
N ILE A 108 9.13 9.70 -12.63
CA ILE A 108 9.88 9.94 -11.39
C ILE A 108 9.14 10.97 -10.50
N GLY A 109 8.93 10.59 -9.24
CA GLY A 109 8.50 11.46 -8.15
C GLY A 109 9.60 11.64 -7.08
N PRO A 110 9.30 12.31 -5.95
CA PRO A 110 10.29 12.52 -4.90
C PRO A 110 10.44 11.33 -3.93
N GLY A 111 9.56 10.33 -4.00
CA GLY A 111 9.40 9.32 -2.95
C GLY A 111 10.61 8.40 -2.80
N MET A 112 11.15 7.87 -3.90
CA MET A 112 12.32 6.99 -3.83
C MET A 112 13.56 7.73 -3.33
N ALA A 113 13.88 8.90 -3.90
CA ALA A 113 15.01 9.71 -3.47
C ALA A 113 14.93 10.10 -1.98
N PHE A 114 13.72 10.42 -1.49
CA PHE A 114 13.46 10.69 -0.08
C PHE A 114 13.75 9.47 0.81
N ALA A 115 13.20 8.31 0.47
CA ALA A 115 13.39 7.08 1.24
C ALA A 115 14.86 6.64 1.25
N SER A 116 15.53 6.67 0.09
CA SER A 116 16.96 6.38 -0.05
C SER A 116 17.83 7.35 0.77
N ALA A 117 17.48 8.64 0.82
CA ALA A 117 18.19 9.61 1.64
C ALA A 117 18.07 9.31 3.14
N ILE A 118 16.90 8.88 3.61
CA ILE A 118 16.70 8.46 5.01
C ILE A 118 17.61 7.27 5.35
N LEU A 119 17.55 6.20 4.56
CA LEU A 119 18.32 4.99 4.84
C LEU A 119 19.84 5.22 4.77
N ARG A 120 20.30 6.10 3.88
CA ARG A 120 21.71 6.52 3.83
C ARG A 120 22.12 7.31 5.07
N ARG A 121 21.25 8.20 5.56
CA ARG A 121 21.57 9.06 6.71
C ARG A 121 21.46 8.34 8.05
N VAL A 122 20.55 7.38 8.14
CA VAL A 122 20.25 6.61 9.34
C VAL A 122 20.18 5.11 8.95
N PRO A 123 21.32 4.39 8.95
CA PRO A 123 21.38 3.00 8.46
C PRO A 123 20.44 2.03 9.19
N ASN A 124 20.19 2.27 10.48
CA ASN A 124 19.34 1.46 11.35
C ASN A 124 17.90 2.01 11.44
N PHE A 125 17.47 2.82 10.46
CA PHE A 125 16.13 3.41 10.48
C PHE A 125 15.02 2.36 10.42
N GLY A 126 15.30 1.17 9.87
CA GLY A 126 14.33 0.09 9.64
C GLY A 126 13.70 0.17 8.25
N THR A 127 12.62 -0.57 8.05
CA THR A 127 11.89 -0.62 6.78
C THR A 127 11.14 0.68 6.55
N VAL A 128 11.22 1.22 5.34
CA VAL A 128 10.47 2.41 4.90
C VAL A 128 9.31 1.96 4.03
N VAL A 129 8.08 2.26 4.44
CA VAL A 129 6.87 1.98 3.65
C VAL A 129 6.33 3.29 3.08
N LEU A 130 6.31 3.38 1.76
CA LEU A 130 5.74 4.49 1.02
C LEU A 130 4.28 4.20 0.68
N VAL A 131 3.38 5.12 1.05
CA VAL A 131 1.95 5.01 0.79
C VAL A 131 1.55 6.06 -0.25
N PRO A 132 1.65 5.74 -1.55
CA PRO A 132 1.25 6.65 -2.62
C PRO A 132 -0.25 6.94 -2.55
N CYS A 133 -0.59 8.22 -2.52
CA CYS A 133 -1.95 8.73 -2.42
C CYS A 133 -2.22 9.90 -3.37
N ALA A 134 -1.20 10.49 -3.99
CA ALA A 134 -1.34 11.68 -4.82
C ALA A 134 -2.22 11.44 -6.06
N ALA A 135 -2.81 12.52 -6.56
CA ALA A 135 -3.69 12.51 -7.73
C ALA A 135 -3.47 13.77 -8.58
N GLY A 136 -3.01 13.58 -9.82
CA GLY A 136 -2.62 14.66 -10.72
C GLY A 136 -3.80 15.43 -11.30
N GLY A 137 -3.72 16.76 -11.28
CA GLY A 137 -4.77 17.68 -11.77
C GLY A 137 -5.80 18.07 -10.70
N THR A 138 -5.66 17.56 -9.48
CA THR A 138 -6.54 17.89 -8.36
C THR A 138 -6.16 19.23 -7.72
N SER A 139 -7.17 19.98 -7.30
CA SER A 139 -7.04 21.24 -6.59
C SER A 139 -7.09 21.04 -5.07
N ILE A 140 -6.59 22.02 -4.32
CA ILE A 140 -6.67 21.99 -2.85
C ILE A 140 -8.12 21.88 -2.34
N ARG A 141 -9.10 22.43 -3.08
CA ARG A 141 -10.53 22.34 -2.72
C ARG A 141 -11.04 20.91 -2.79
N GLU A 142 -10.59 20.13 -3.77
CA GLU A 142 -10.93 18.71 -3.88
C GLU A 142 -10.38 17.91 -2.70
N TRP A 143 -9.20 18.28 -2.16
CA TRP A 143 -8.62 17.67 -0.96
C TRP A 143 -9.26 18.14 0.35
N SER A 144 -9.63 19.43 0.46
CA SER A 144 -10.10 20.05 1.70
C SER A 144 -11.61 19.97 1.91
N SER A 145 -12.37 19.64 0.87
CA SER A 145 -13.83 19.51 0.97
C SER A 145 -14.24 18.47 2.02
N ARG A 146 -15.33 18.74 2.75
CA ARG A 146 -15.85 17.85 3.80
C ARG A 146 -16.07 16.43 3.30
N ASN A 147 -16.54 16.30 2.05
CA ASN A 147 -16.81 15.03 1.38
C ASN A 147 -15.72 14.64 0.36
N SER A 148 -14.49 15.11 0.55
CA SER A 148 -13.35 14.78 -0.31
C SER A 148 -13.14 13.27 -0.44
N PHE A 149 -13.29 12.77 -1.67
CA PHE A 149 -12.93 11.40 -2.01
C PHE A 149 -11.43 11.14 -1.83
N LEU A 150 -10.57 12.09 -2.24
CA LEU A 150 -9.11 11.98 -2.14
C LEU A 150 -8.66 11.83 -0.69
N ARG A 151 -9.22 12.63 0.23
CA ARG A 151 -8.95 12.53 1.66
C ARG A 151 -9.39 11.19 2.23
N ARG A 152 -10.59 10.71 1.88
CA ARG A 152 -11.07 9.39 2.33
C ARG A 152 -10.19 8.26 1.80
N ARG A 153 -9.81 8.29 0.52
CA ARG A 153 -8.92 7.30 -0.11
C ARG A 153 -7.56 7.25 0.59
N MET A 154 -6.98 8.41 0.86
CA MET A 154 -5.71 8.55 1.57
C MET A 154 -5.78 7.97 2.99
N ILE A 155 -6.83 8.28 3.74
CA ILE A 155 -7.04 7.72 5.10
C ILE A 155 -7.20 6.20 5.03
N ALA A 156 -7.96 5.68 4.07
CA ALA A 156 -8.14 4.24 3.89
C ALA A 156 -6.81 3.54 3.60
N ARG A 157 -6.01 4.06 2.67
CA ARG A 157 -4.68 3.50 2.34
C ARG A 157 -3.70 3.58 3.50
N ALA A 158 -3.72 4.66 4.26
CA ALA A 158 -2.91 4.79 5.48
C ALA A 158 -3.30 3.74 6.53
N ARG A 159 -4.60 3.42 6.66
CA ARG A 159 -5.07 2.35 7.54
C ARG A 159 -4.64 0.97 7.07
N GLU A 160 -4.71 0.69 5.76
CA GLU A 160 -4.20 -0.58 5.21
C GLU A 160 -2.69 -0.73 5.48
N ALA A 161 -1.89 0.33 5.28
CA ALA A 161 -0.46 0.30 5.61
C ALA A 161 -0.21 -0.03 7.09
N LEU A 162 -1.00 0.52 8.02
CA LEU A 162 -0.88 0.25 9.45
C LEU A 162 -1.21 -1.21 9.84
N ARG A 163 -1.96 -1.95 9.01
CA ARG A 163 -2.25 -3.38 9.27
C ARG A 163 -1.02 -4.26 9.16
N TYR A 164 0.01 -3.80 8.47
CA TYR A 164 1.32 -4.44 8.38
C TYR A 164 2.23 -4.11 9.57
N GLY A 165 1.75 -3.38 10.58
CA GLY A 165 2.56 -2.94 11.71
C GLY A 165 3.26 -1.59 11.48
N GLY A 166 4.07 -1.19 12.46
CA GLY A 166 4.82 0.07 12.42
C GLY A 166 4.02 1.33 12.75
N LYS A 167 4.54 2.48 12.32
CA LYS A 167 3.94 3.79 12.62
C LYS A 167 4.10 4.80 11.49
N ILE A 168 3.10 5.65 11.34
CA ILE A 168 3.15 6.81 10.43
C ILE A 168 4.14 7.81 11.01
N ARG A 169 5.21 8.08 10.25
CA ARG A 169 6.26 9.04 10.62
C ARG A 169 5.95 10.44 10.13
N ALA A 170 5.48 10.56 8.89
CA ALA A 170 5.17 11.85 8.30
C ALA A 170 4.18 11.74 7.13
N PHE A 171 3.64 12.92 6.80
CA PHE A 171 2.81 13.15 5.63
C PHE A 171 3.57 14.09 4.69
N LEU A 172 4.02 13.59 3.55
CA LEU A 172 4.70 14.39 2.54
C LEU A 172 3.69 14.94 1.55
N VAL A 173 3.65 16.27 1.42
CA VAL A 173 2.73 16.97 0.52
C VAL A 173 3.51 17.80 -0.45
N SER A 174 3.34 17.53 -1.75
CA SER A 174 3.81 18.43 -2.80
C SER A 174 2.64 19.05 -3.54
N ARG A 175 2.67 20.38 -3.62
CA ARG A 175 1.68 21.19 -4.34
C ARG A 175 2.41 22.00 -5.42
N GLY A 176 1.90 21.95 -6.65
CA GLY A 176 2.28 22.87 -7.72
C GLY A 176 1.18 23.90 -7.96
N LYS A 177 1.41 24.83 -8.90
CA LYS A 177 0.36 25.73 -9.39
C LYS A 177 -0.51 24.97 -10.40
N ARG A 178 -1.83 25.08 -10.27
CA ARG A 178 -2.75 24.81 -11.39
C ARG A 178 -2.82 26.11 -12.18
N TYR A 179 -2.20 26.17 -13.36
CA TYR A 179 -2.50 27.26 -14.29
C TYR A 179 -3.99 27.15 -14.63
N ARG A 180 -4.72 28.25 -14.41
CA ARG A 180 -6.07 28.39 -14.96
C ARG A 180 -5.84 28.83 -16.39
N ASP A 181 -6.23 27.98 -17.34
CA ASP A 181 -6.57 28.43 -18.68
C ASP A 181 -7.86 29.25 -18.61
#